data_AF-A0A7W5APK2-F1
#
_entry.id   AF-A0A7W5APK2-F1
#
_cell.length_a   1.000
_cell.length_b   1.000
_cell.length_c   1.000
_cell.angle_alpha   90.00
_cell.angle_beta   90.00
_cell.angle_gamma   90.00
#
_symmetry.space_group_name_H-M   'P 1'
#
loop_
_entity.id
_entity.type
_entity.pdbx_description
1 polymer ?
#
loop_
_entity_poly.entity_id
_entity_poly.type
_entity_poly.pdbx_seq_one_letter_code
_entity_poly.pdbx_strand_id
1 'polypeptide(L)'
;MWVCIDCGERNTGTPDECAVCHRPRPAPRAAIWEPPEPPPLWIPEPADPEPNGPPARSRLIPALPIAVLIAALVTAAVMGGPRLLGPDRPAPRAAPIPSAAPTTPILEDDTVDLVTVAAAVTDPRAGDVADMLETYFTGINERDYRAVAGVLDPAGEIDPADARQMAAFAEGTSTTRDSDVVLVRLAEAASGRLRAEVTFRSEQKDGHGPPERLDETCTRWRAVYVLSTAGNTYRMLRGDATNEPC
;
A
#
# COMPACT_ATOMS: atom_id res chain seq x y z
N MET A 1 4.86 31.58 3.07
CA MET A 1 4.86 30.41 3.98
C MET A 1 4.60 29.18 3.14
N TRP A 2 5.40 28.13 3.30
CA TRP A 2 5.26 26.87 2.56
C TRP A 2 5.49 25.69 3.51
N VAL A 3 4.90 24.53 3.22
CA VAL A 3 5.09 23.30 4.00
C VAL A 3 6.02 22.38 3.22
N CYS A 4 7.08 21.89 3.85
CA CYS A 4 7.94 20.90 3.22
C CYS A 4 7.18 19.57 3.07
N ILE A 5 7.11 19.05 1.85
CA ILE A 5 6.37 17.81 1.55
C ILE A 5 7.06 16.61 2.21
N ASP A 6 8.39 16.64 2.32
CA ASP A 6 9.17 15.52 2.86
C ASP A 6 9.06 15.38 4.38
N CYS A 7 9.03 16.49 5.13
CA CYS A 7 9.07 16.47 6.60
C CYS A 7 7.88 17.17 7.30
N GLY A 8 7.02 17.87 6.57
CA GLY A 8 5.85 18.55 7.13
C GLY A 8 6.12 19.89 7.82
N GLU A 9 7.38 20.37 7.83
CA GLU A 9 7.75 21.63 8.50
C GLU A 9 7.15 22.86 7.80
N ARG A 10 6.65 23.82 8.59
CA ARG A 10 6.15 25.10 8.08
C ARG A 10 7.30 26.10 8.00
N ASN A 11 7.72 26.43 6.78
CA ASN A 11 8.81 27.36 6.53
C ASN A 11 8.25 28.77 6.28
N THR A 12 8.77 29.76 7.02
CA THR A 12 8.45 31.18 6.87
C THR A 12 9.58 31.92 6.14
N GLY A 13 9.24 32.85 5.24
CA GLY A 13 10.22 33.56 4.42
C GLY A 13 10.76 32.75 3.23
N THR A 14 11.87 33.21 2.67
CA THR A 14 12.60 32.58 1.55
C THR A 14 13.98 32.09 1.99
N PRO A 15 14.08 30.92 2.60
CA PRO A 15 15.17 30.01 2.31
C PRO A 15 14.81 29.15 1.10
N ASP A 16 15.80 28.87 0.24
CA ASP A 16 15.67 27.96 -0.91
C ASP A 16 15.58 26.49 -0.48
N GLU A 17 15.77 26.20 0.81
CA GLU A 17 15.70 24.86 1.41
C GLU A 17 14.88 24.84 2.70
N CYS A 18 14.39 23.65 3.07
CA CYS A 18 13.67 23.45 4.32
C CYS A 18 14.61 23.54 5.53
N ALA A 19 14.21 24.29 6.56
CA ALA A 19 15.00 24.49 7.78
C ALA A 19 15.28 23.22 8.61
N VAL A 20 14.48 22.15 8.41
CA VAL A 20 14.61 20.89 9.18
C VAL A 20 15.36 19.83 8.39
N CYS A 21 15.06 19.67 7.10
CA CYS A 21 15.60 18.56 6.31
C CYS A 21 16.55 18.99 5.18
N HIS A 22 16.84 20.29 5.05
CA HIS A 22 17.70 20.89 4.01
C HIS A 22 17.32 20.48 2.58
N ARG A 23 16.06 20.08 2.37
CA ARG A 23 15.56 19.75 1.02
C ARG A 23 15.23 21.03 0.26
N PRO A 24 15.66 21.15 -1.01
CA PRO A 24 15.39 22.33 -1.81
C PRO A 24 13.90 22.49 -2.05
N ARG A 25 13.46 23.75 -2.11
CA ARG A 25 12.10 24.10 -2.47
C ARG A 25 11.83 23.65 -3.91
N PRO A 26 10.72 22.95 -4.19
CA PRO A 26 10.36 22.59 -5.56
C PRO A 26 10.28 23.84 -6.43
N ALA A 27 10.96 23.83 -7.58
CA ALA A 27 10.91 24.93 -8.53
C ALA A 27 9.46 25.18 -8.97
N PRO A 28 9.02 26.44 -9.09
CA PRO A 28 7.72 26.73 -9.66
C PRO A 28 7.68 26.17 -11.09
N ARG A 29 6.82 25.18 -11.32
CA ARG A 29 6.64 24.56 -12.63
C ARG A 29 6.12 25.64 -13.59
N ALA A 30 6.81 25.85 -14.71
CA ALA A 30 6.40 26.81 -15.73
C ALA A 30 4.97 26.49 -16.19
N ALA A 31 4.11 27.50 -16.23
CA ALA A 31 2.72 27.36 -16.63
C ALA A 31 2.66 26.83 -18.08
N ILE A 32 2.05 25.66 -18.26
CA ILE A 32 1.69 25.14 -19.58
C ILE A 32 0.46 25.93 -20.01
N TRP A 33 0.52 26.57 -21.18
CA TRP A 33 -0.56 27.37 -21.73
C TRP A 33 -1.69 26.45 -22.21
N GLU A 34 -2.87 26.52 -21.59
CA GLU A 34 -4.11 25.92 -22.11
C GLU A 34 -4.90 26.96 -22.93
N PRO A 35 -5.46 26.60 -24.09
CA PRO A 35 -6.27 27.50 -24.91
C PRO A 35 -7.64 27.79 -24.27
N PRO A 36 -8.26 28.96 -24.52
CA PRO A 36 -9.49 29.37 -23.86
C PRO A 36 -10.71 28.55 -24.32
N GLU A 37 -11.58 28.18 -23.36
CA GLU A 37 -12.86 27.51 -23.59
C GLU A 37 -13.89 28.42 -24.33
N PRO A 38 -14.80 27.84 -25.13
CA PRO A 38 -15.86 28.58 -25.80
C PRO A 38 -16.94 29.08 -24.82
N PRO A 39 -17.65 30.19 -25.15
CA PRO A 39 -18.61 30.80 -24.22
C PRO A 39 -19.89 29.97 -24.02
N PRO A 40 -20.49 29.99 -22.82
CA PRO A 40 -21.70 29.23 -22.50
C PRO A 40 -22.98 29.84 -23.10
N LEU A 41 -23.93 28.96 -23.44
CA LEU A 41 -25.32 29.28 -23.83
C LEU A 41 -26.14 29.73 -22.60
N TRP A 42 -26.86 30.85 -22.72
CA TRP A 42 -27.53 31.54 -21.61
C TRP A 42 -28.98 31.04 -21.38
N ILE A 43 -29.30 30.63 -20.15
CA ILE A 43 -30.66 30.39 -19.64
C ILE A 43 -30.90 31.38 -18.48
N PRO A 44 -32.02 32.12 -18.42
CA PRO A 44 -32.28 33.06 -17.32
C PRO A 44 -32.67 32.32 -16.03
N GLU A 45 -31.82 32.43 -15.01
CA GLU A 45 -32.00 31.91 -13.65
C GLU A 45 -32.50 33.04 -12.70
N PRO A 46 -33.39 32.77 -11.72
CA PRO A 46 -33.81 33.77 -10.73
C PRO A 46 -32.66 34.13 -9.77
N ALA A 47 -32.66 35.37 -9.29
CA ALA A 47 -31.55 35.97 -8.53
C ALA A 47 -31.18 35.18 -7.25
N ASP A 48 -29.95 34.67 -7.22
CA ASP A 48 -29.28 34.11 -6.04
C ASP A 48 -28.74 35.19 -5.08
N PRO A 49 -28.65 34.90 -3.77
CA PRO A 49 -27.82 35.63 -2.83
C PRO A 49 -26.34 35.21 -2.93
N GLU A 50 -25.42 36.17 -3.07
CA GLU A 50 -23.95 35.99 -3.07
C GLU A 50 -23.32 36.44 -1.72
N PRO A 51 -22.06 36.10 -1.38
CA PRO A 51 -21.44 34.76 -1.30
C PRO A 51 -20.49 34.61 -0.08
N ASN A 52 -20.15 33.39 0.37
CA ASN A 52 -18.98 33.18 1.24
C ASN A 52 -18.28 31.85 0.93
N GLY A 53 -17.05 31.95 0.40
CA GLY A 53 -16.04 30.89 0.38
C GLY A 53 -15.78 30.24 -0.98
N PRO A 54 -14.55 30.33 -1.54
CA PRO A 54 -14.19 29.56 -2.72
C PRO A 54 -14.10 28.06 -2.37
N PRO A 55 -14.53 27.16 -3.27
CA PRO A 55 -14.40 25.72 -3.07
C PRO A 55 -12.93 25.29 -3.05
N ALA A 56 -12.58 24.43 -2.10
CA ALA A 56 -11.30 23.74 -2.08
C ALA A 56 -11.18 22.89 -3.37
N ARG A 57 -10.45 23.40 -4.37
CA ARG A 57 -10.03 22.62 -5.53
C ARG A 57 -8.93 21.67 -5.07
N SER A 58 -9.30 20.41 -4.82
CA SER A 58 -8.38 19.30 -4.63
C SER A 58 -7.49 19.20 -5.88
N ARG A 59 -6.21 19.56 -5.74
CA ARG A 59 -5.19 19.31 -6.77
C ARG A 59 -4.63 17.92 -6.51
N LEU A 60 -5.06 16.96 -7.32
CA LEU A 60 -4.48 15.64 -7.45
C LEU A 60 -2.99 15.78 -7.83
N ILE A 61 -2.11 15.51 -6.87
CA ILE A 61 -0.73 15.11 -7.12
C ILE A 61 -0.80 13.58 -7.26
N PRO A 62 -0.18 12.95 -8.27
CA PRO A 62 -0.11 11.50 -8.35
C PRO A 62 0.96 11.02 -7.36
N ALA A 63 0.68 11.16 -6.06
CA ALA A 63 1.11 10.16 -5.10
C ALA A 63 0.14 8.99 -5.30
N LEU A 64 0.64 7.76 -5.26
CA LEU A 64 -0.23 6.59 -5.19
C LEU A 64 -0.53 6.41 -3.69
N PRO A 65 -1.71 6.83 -3.18
CA PRO A 65 -2.18 6.38 -1.89
C PRO A 65 -2.05 4.86 -1.77
N ILE A 66 -2.05 4.30 -0.56
CA ILE A 66 -2.23 2.85 -0.33
C ILE A 66 -3.42 2.33 -1.17
N ALA A 67 -4.44 3.18 -1.39
CA ALA A 67 -5.59 2.94 -2.24
C ALA A 67 -5.34 2.96 -3.78
N VAL A 68 -4.15 3.27 -4.30
CA VAL A 68 -3.85 3.23 -5.76
C VAL A 68 -2.98 2.04 -6.15
N LEU A 69 -2.84 1.05 -5.26
CA LEU A 69 -2.72 -0.35 -5.67
C LEU A 69 -4.06 -0.91 -6.20
N ILE A 70 -5.09 -0.07 -6.37
CA ILE A 70 -6.41 -0.43 -6.89
C ILE A 70 -6.58 0.12 -8.32
N ALA A 71 -6.09 -0.64 -9.31
CA ALA A 71 -6.58 -0.62 -10.69
C ALA A 71 -6.51 -2.09 -11.18
N ALA A 72 -7.47 -2.71 -11.88
CA ALA A 72 -8.56 -2.18 -12.67
C ALA A 72 -9.79 -3.12 -12.76
N LEU A 73 -10.97 -2.48 -12.77
CA LEU A 73 -12.19 -2.70 -13.57
C LEU A 73 -12.80 -4.11 -13.80
N VAL A 74 -14.01 -4.23 -13.26
CA VAL A 74 -15.19 -5.01 -13.70
C VAL A 74 -15.27 -5.20 -15.23
N THR A 75 -15.23 -6.46 -15.69
CA THR A 75 -16.03 -6.93 -16.84
C THR A 75 -16.45 -8.42 -16.74
N ALA A 76 -17.77 -8.61 -16.62
CA ALA A 76 -18.61 -9.70 -17.11
C ALA A 76 -18.24 -11.18 -16.85
N ALA A 77 -18.88 -11.76 -15.85
CA ALA A 77 -19.16 -13.18 -15.75
C ALA A 77 -20.12 -13.66 -16.87
N VAL A 78 -19.75 -14.69 -17.64
CA VAL A 78 -20.70 -15.54 -18.39
C VAL A 78 -20.19 -16.99 -18.52
N MET A 79 -20.97 -17.90 -17.91
CA MET A 79 -21.26 -19.32 -18.21
C MET A 79 -20.18 -20.43 -18.19
N GLY A 80 -20.43 -21.42 -17.33
CA GLY A 80 -20.38 -22.83 -17.75
C GLY A 80 -19.98 -23.86 -16.69
N GLY A 81 -20.90 -24.29 -15.82
CA GLY A 81 -20.79 -25.62 -15.18
C GLY A 81 -21.28 -26.74 -16.12
N PRO A 82 -21.58 -27.96 -15.65
CA PRO A 82 -20.91 -28.79 -14.63
C PRO A 82 -20.47 -30.13 -15.25
N ARG A 83 -19.59 -30.94 -14.61
CA ARG A 83 -19.68 -32.41 -14.74
C ARG A 83 -19.36 -33.16 -13.45
N LEU A 84 -20.33 -34.02 -13.17
CA LEU A 84 -20.48 -35.00 -12.10
C LEU A 84 -19.71 -36.30 -12.43
N LEU A 85 -19.31 -36.99 -11.35
CA LEU A 85 -19.19 -38.45 -11.20
C LEU A 85 -17.96 -39.17 -11.83
N GLY A 86 -17.27 -39.93 -10.96
CA GLY A 86 -16.16 -40.85 -11.23
C GLY A 86 -16.56 -42.10 -12.03
N PRO A 87 -15.69 -43.15 -12.10
CA PRO A 87 -15.50 -44.05 -10.95
C PRO A 87 -14.11 -44.69 -10.78
N ASP A 88 -13.96 -45.35 -9.63
CA ASP A 88 -12.90 -46.29 -9.20
C ASP A 88 -12.41 -47.30 -10.24
N ARG A 89 -11.09 -47.54 -10.29
CA ARG A 89 -10.47 -48.88 -10.44
C ARG A 89 -8.92 -48.87 -10.30
N PRO A 90 -8.26 -50.02 -10.10
CA PRO A 90 -7.80 -50.55 -8.82
C PRO A 90 -6.25 -50.51 -8.66
N ALA A 91 -5.81 -50.65 -7.40
CA ALA A 91 -4.41 -50.71 -7.00
C ALA A 91 -3.63 -51.93 -7.56
N PRO A 92 -2.39 -51.72 -8.03
CA PRO A 92 -1.42 -52.80 -8.19
C PRO A 92 -0.26 -52.71 -7.18
N ARG A 93 -0.16 -53.79 -6.39
CA ARG A 93 1.06 -54.54 -6.02
C ARG A 93 2.25 -53.80 -5.39
N ALA A 94 2.43 -54.04 -4.09
CA ALA A 94 3.60 -53.69 -3.31
C ALA A 94 4.90 -54.28 -3.88
N ALA A 95 5.90 -53.42 -4.07
CA ALA A 95 7.30 -53.75 -4.28
C ALA A 95 8.08 -53.65 -2.95
N PRO A 96 9.19 -54.38 -2.77
CA PRO A 96 9.90 -54.47 -1.49
C PRO A 96 10.58 -53.14 -1.10
N ILE A 97 10.49 -52.83 0.19
CA ILE A 97 10.97 -51.61 0.85
C ILE A 97 12.51 -51.69 0.99
N PRO A 98 13.30 -50.74 0.46
CA PRO A 98 14.69 -50.57 0.87
C PRO A 98 14.76 -49.90 2.25
N SER A 99 15.63 -50.47 3.09
CA SER A 99 15.93 -50.07 4.47
C SER A 99 16.11 -48.56 4.64
N ALA A 100 15.28 -47.93 5.47
CA ALA A 100 15.42 -46.53 5.85
C ALA A 100 16.71 -46.32 6.64
N ALA A 101 17.55 -45.38 6.18
CA ALA A 101 18.58 -44.76 7.00
C ALA A 101 17.91 -43.91 8.11
N PRO A 102 18.57 -43.66 9.25
CA PRO A 102 18.01 -42.80 10.28
C PRO A 102 17.89 -41.36 9.76
N THR A 103 16.67 -40.96 9.42
CA THR A 103 16.31 -39.56 9.23
C THR A 103 16.36 -38.90 10.60
N THR A 104 17.41 -38.12 10.85
CA THR A 104 17.39 -37.08 11.88
C THR A 104 16.11 -36.26 11.71
N PRO A 105 15.31 -36.02 12.78
CA PRO A 105 14.16 -35.14 12.68
C PRO A 105 14.68 -33.75 12.28
N ILE A 106 14.28 -33.30 11.09
CA ILE A 106 14.36 -31.90 10.74
C ILE A 106 13.38 -31.22 11.70
N LEU A 107 13.87 -30.29 12.53
CA LEU A 107 12.98 -29.39 13.25
C LEU A 107 12.24 -28.57 12.18
N GLU A 108 11.05 -29.02 11.82
CA GLU A 108 10.06 -28.24 11.07
C GLU A 108 9.36 -27.31 12.07
N ASP A 109 10.03 -26.23 12.49
CA ASP A 109 9.34 -25.09 13.12
C ASP A 109 10.20 -23.81 13.12
N ASP A 110 10.82 -23.49 11.99
CA ASP A 110 11.21 -22.11 11.70
C ASP A 110 10.14 -21.55 10.76
N THR A 111 9.06 -21.01 11.31
CA THR A 111 8.21 -20.08 10.54
C THR A 111 9.10 -18.95 10.09
N VAL A 112 9.45 -18.95 8.79
CA VAL A 112 10.22 -17.88 8.18
C VAL A 112 9.31 -16.66 8.13
N ASP A 113 9.58 -15.66 8.98
CA ASP A 113 8.86 -14.39 8.98
C ASP A 113 8.92 -13.75 7.59
N LEU A 114 7.78 -13.22 7.12
CA LEU A 114 7.71 -12.52 5.83
C LEU A 114 8.46 -11.18 5.87
N VAL A 115 8.46 -10.53 7.03
CA VAL A 115 9.08 -9.24 7.30
C VAL A 115 10.40 -9.44 8.04
N THR A 116 11.46 -8.88 7.46
CA THR A 116 12.77 -8.83 8.09
C THR A 116 13.13 -7.39 8.48
N VAL A 117 13.92 -7.24 9.54
CA VAL A 117 14.48 -5.95 9.95
C VAL A 117 15.91 -5.85 9.44
N ALA A 118 16.20 -4.82 8.64
CA ALA A 118 17.56 -4.61 8.16
C ALA A 118 18.51 -4.36 9.35
N ALA A 119 19.72 -4.93 9.30
CA ALA A 119 20.71 -4.85 10.39
C ALA A 119 21.08 -3.41 10.81
N ALA A 120 20.90 -2.42 9.91
CA ALA A 120 21.13 -1.02 10.19
C ALA A 120 20.04 -0.37 11.06
N VAL A 121 18.87 -1.01 11.20
CA VAL A 121 17.76 -0.52 12.03
C VAL A 121 17.98 -0.99 13.46
N THR A 122 18.40 -0.06 14.31
CA THR A 122 18.71 -0.33 15.73
C THR A 122 17.69 0.27 16.70
N ASP A 123 16.59 0.83 16.18
CA ASP A 123 15.53 1.41 17.01
C ASP A 123 14.86 0.30 17.84
N PRO A 124 14.70 0.47 19.17
CA PRO A 124 14.14 -0.56 20.04
C PRO A 124 12.69 -0.94 19.69
N ARG A 125 11.98 -0.10 18.92
CA ARG A 125 10.60 -0.34 18.46
C ARG A 125 10.53 -1.12 17.16
N ALA A 126 11.67 -1.44 16.54
CA ALA A 126 11.70 -2.09 15.23
C ALA A 126 11.03 -3.46 15.23
N GLY A 127 11.13 -4.22 16.33
CA GLY A 127 10.43 -5.50 16.49
C GLY A 127 8.91 -5.32 16.43
N ASP A 128 8.35 -4.48 17.31
CA ASP A 128 6.91 -4.22 17.34
C ASP A 128 6.37 -3.66 16.01
N VAL A 129 7.16 -2.84 15.30
CA VAL A 129 6.78 -2.34 13.97
C VAL A 129 6.85 -3.44 12.91
N ALA A 130 7.85 -4.34 12.99
CA ALA A 130 7.94 -5.50 12.12
C ALA A 130 6.75 -6.45 12.32
N ASP A 131 6.33 -6.72 13.55
CA ASP A 131 5.15 -7.56 13.86
C ASP A 131 3.85 -6.97 13.27
N MET A 132 3.71 -5.64 13.32
CA MET A 132 2.59 -4.93 12.70
C MET A 132 2.62 -5.06 11.17
N LEU A 133 3.80 -4.89 10.56
CA LEU A 133 4.00 -5.07 9.12
C LEU A 133 3.76 -6.53 8.71
N GLU A 134 4.18 -7.50 9.51
CA GLU A 134 3.96 -8.93 9.30
C GLU A 134 2.47 -9.21 9.20
N THR A 135 1.69 -8.70 10.15
CA THR A 135 0.22 -8.81 10.13
C THR A 135 -0.38 -8.20 8.87
N TYR A 136 0.13 -7.05 8.42
CA TYR A 136 -0.33 -6.38 7.21
C TYR A 136 -0.05 -7.19 5.94
N PHE A 137 1.21 -7.56 5.70
CA PHE A 137 1.63 -8.23 4.48
C PHE A 137 1.16 -9.69 4.41
N THR A 138 1.14 -10.41 5.54
CA THR A 138 0.54 -11.75 5.62
C THR A 138 -0.97 -11.67 5.41
N GLY A 139 -1.66 -10.67 6.00
CA GLY A 139 -3.08 -10.43 5.75
C GLY A 139 -3.40 -10.15 4.29
N ILE A 140 -2.57 -9.38 3.57
CA ILE A 140 -2.69 -9.22 2.12
C ILE A 140 -2.52 -10.57 1.43
N ASN A 141 -1.39 -11.26 1.66
CA ASN A 141 -1.04 -12.52 0.99
C ASN A 141 -2.07 -13.64 1.17
N GLU A 142 -2.67 -13.72 2.35
CA GLU A 142 -3.68 -14.71 2.72
C GLU A 142 -5.12 -14.25 2.45
N ARG A 143 -5.30 -13.00 2.00
CA ARG A 143 -6.61 -12.36 1.82
C ARG A 143 -7.40 -12.25 3.12
N ASP A 144 -6.72 -12.22 4.26
CA ASP A 144 -7.31 -11.91 5.56
C ASP A 144 -7.35 -10.38 5.76
N TYR A 145 -8.33 -9.75 5.11
CA TYR A 145 -8.55 -8.31 5.22
C TYR A 145 -9.05 -7.87 6.61
N ARG A 146 -9.46 -8.82 7.46
CA ARG A 146 -9.75 -8.53 8.87
C ARG A 146 -8.46 -8.33 9.65
N ALA A 147 -7.43 -9.15 9.40
CA ALA A 147 -6.11 -8.95 9.97
C ALA A 147 -5.52 -7.60 9.51
N VAL A 148 -5.61 -7.29 8.22
CA VAL A 148 -5.19 -5.99 7.67
C VAL A 148 -5.91 -4.84 8.38
N ALA A 149 -7.24 -4.87 8.49
CA ALA A 149 -8.01 -3.84 9.19
C ALA A 149 -7.58 -3.65 10.66
N GLY A 150 -7.08 -4.71 11.31
CA GLY A 150 -6.59 -4.67 12.68
C GLY A 150 -5.40 -3.72 12.90
N VAL A 151 -4.58 -3.52 11.86
CA VAL A 151 -3.36 -2.70 11.90
C VAL A 151 -3.49 -1.36 11.17
N LEU A 152 -4.65 -1.06 10.60
CA LEU A 152 -4.96 0.26 10.06
C LEU A 152 -5.42 1.22 11.18
N ASP A 153 -5.08 2.49 11.04
CA ASP A 153 -5.58 3.55 11.93
C ASP A 153 -6.95 4.06 11.45
N PRO A 154 -7.98 4.13 12.31
CA PRO A 154 -9.29 4.71 11.98
C PRO A 154 -9.27 6.15 11.48
N ALA A 155 -8.28 6.95 11.87
CA ALA A 155 -8.06 8.31 11.37
C ALA A 155 -7.10 8.34 10.16
N GLY A 156 -6.78 7.19 9.60
CA GLY A 156 -5.87 7.01 8.49
C GLY A 156 -6.50 7.23 7.12
N GLU A 157 -5.71 6.90 6.11
CA GLU A 157 -6.08 7.00 4.69
C GLU A 157 -7.18 6.00 4.31
N ILE A 158 -7.16 4.82 4.94
CA ILE A 158 -8.21 3.80 4.83
C ILE A 158 -8.82 3.65 6.21
N ASP A 159 -10.10 3.98 6.36
CA ASP A 159 -10.84 3.74 7.60
C ASP A 159 -11.27 2.25 7.67
N PRO A 160 -10.71 1.43 8.56
CA PRO A 160 -11.10 0.02 8.73
C PRO A 160 -12.57 -0.19 9.13
N ALA A 161 -13.27 0.85 9.61
CA ALA A 161 -14.70 0.78 9.89
C ALA A 161 -15.57 1.09 8.65
N ASP A 162 -15.00 1.69 7.60
CA ASP A 162 -15.70 1.95 6.35
C ASP A 162 -15.62 0.73 5.42
N ALA A 163 -16.74 -0.01 5.36
CA ALA A 163 -16.85 -1.21 4.54
C ALA A 163 -16.59 -0.96 3.04
N ARG A 164 -16.85 0.24 2.52
CA ARG A 164 -16.60 0.55 1.10
C ARG A 164 -15.11 0.71 0.83
N GLN A 165 -14.40 1.37 1.74
CA GLN A 165 -12.94 1.54 1.62
C GLN A 165 -12.23 0.19 1.75
N MET A 166 -12.63 -0.63 2.73
CA MET A 166 -12.07 -1.97 2.89
C MET A 166 -12.38 -2.89 1.70
N ALA A 167 -13.58 -2.81 1.12
CA ALA A 167 -13.92 -3.57 -0.09
C ALA A 167 -13.07 -3.13 -1.30
N ALA A 168 -12.85 -1.83 -1.48
CA ALA A 168 -12.00 -1.32 -2.55
C ALA A 168 -10.55 -1.79 -2.37
N PHE A 169 -10.01 -1.70 -1.15
CA PHE A 169 -8.68 -2.19 -0.81
C PHE A 169 -8.53 -3.70 -1.08
N ALA A 170 -9.51 -4.48 -0.64
CA ALA A 170 -9.54 -5.93 -0.85
C ALA A 170 -9.54 -6.28 -2.34
N GLU A 171 -10.34 -5.58 -3.15
CA GLU A 171 -10.39 -5.80 -4.59
C GLU A 171 -9.05 -5.50 -5.27
N GLY A 172 -8.44 -4.34 -5.00
CA GLY A 172 -7.17 -3.97 -5.64
C GLY A 172 -6.00 -4.87 -5.25
N THR A 173 -6.02 -5.39 -4.02
CA THR A 173 -4.97 -6.31 -3.54
C THR A 173 -5.31 -7.79 -3.74
N SER A 174 -6.45 -8.12 -4.36
CA SER A 174 -6.97 -9.50 -4.48
C SER A 174 -6.08 -10.44 -5.29
N THR A 175 -5.18 -9.91 -6.11
CA THR A 175 -4.21 -10.67 -6.92
C THR A 175 -2.77 -10.54 -6.44
N THR A 176 -2.55 -9.72 -5.40
CA THR A 176 -1.22 -9.36 -4.89
C THR A 176 -0.57 -10.50 -4.10
N ARG A 177 0.73 -10.70 -4.28
CA ARG A 177 1.56 -11.52 -3.41
C ARG A 177 2.86 -10.80 -3.15
N ASP A 178 3.06 -10.39 -1.90
CA ASP A 178 4.24 -9.66 -1.47
C ASP A 178 5.29 -10.62 -0.91
N SER A 179 6.56 -10.32 -1.18
CA SER A 179 7.74 -11.06 -0.71
C SER A 179 8.91 -10.12 -0.43
N ASP A 180 9.94 -10.65 0.20
CA ASP A 180 11.20 -9.93 0.47
C ASP A 180 10.94 -8.61 1.20
N VAL A 181 10.04 -8.63 2.18
CA VAL A 181 9.65 -7.43 2.92
C VAL A 181 10.76 -7.11 3.92
N VAL A 182 11.32 -5.90 3.81
CA VAL A 182 12.42 -5.45 4.66
C VAL A 182 12.10 -4.08 5.24
N LEU A 183 12.03 -3.97 6.56
CA LEU A 183 12.07 -2.69 7.25
C LEU A 183 13.51 -2.14 7.18
N VAL A 184 13.72 -1.14 6.31
CA VAL A 184 15.06 -0.59 6.05
C VAL A 184 15.38 0.64 6.87
N ARG A 185 14.35 1.35 7.37
CA ARG A 185 14.53 2.52 8.23
C ARG A 185 13.33 2.73 9.14
N LEU A 186 13.60 3.12 10.38
CA LEU A 186 12.61 3.63 11.31
C LEU A 186 13.08 4.99 11.84
N ALA A 187 12.20 5.98 11.87
CA ALA A 187 12.52 7.32 12.35
C ALA A 187 11.29 7.98 12.97
N GLU A 188 11.53 8.91 13.90
CA GLU A 188 10.49 9.80 14.42
C GLU A 188 9.89 10.66 13.29
N ALA A 189 8.59 10.89 13.40
CA ALA A 189 7.82 11.81 12.59
C ALA A 189 7.10 12.83 13.49
N ALA A 190 6.56 13.89 12.89
CA ALA A 190 5.87 14.93 13.64
C ALA A 190 4.68 14.39 14.45
N SER A 191 4.42 15.02 15.59
CA SER A 191 3.31 14.66 16.50
C SER A 191 3.44 13.29 17.17
N GLY A 192 4.67 12.83 17.45
CA GLY A 192 4.91 11.55 18.16
C GLY A 192 4.59 10.31 17.33
N ARG A 193 4.64 10.46 16.00
CA ARG A 193 4.41 9.38 15.03
C ARG A 193 5.73 8.75 14.61
N LEU A 194 5.66 7.59 13.97
CA LEU A 194 6.81 6.96 13.33
C LEU A 194 6.72 7.04 11.82
N ARG A 195 7.89 7.03 11.17
CA ARG A 195 8.08 6.83 9.74
C ARG A 195 8.84 5.52 9.56
N ALA A 196 8.19 4.53 8.98
CA ALA A 196 8.78 3.25 8.60
C ALA A 196 9.02 3.24 7.08
N GLU A 197 10.26 3.06 6.65
CA GLU A 197 10.58 2.85 5.23
C GLU A 197 10.78 1.35 5.01
N VAL A 198 10.04 0.82 4.05
CA VAL A 198 9.94 -0.61 3.78
C VAL A 198 10.22 -0.85 2.30
N THR A 199 11.01 -1.86 1.99
CA THR A 199 11.15 -2.37 0.62
C THR A 199 10.53 -3.74 0.52
N PHE A 200 9.88 -4.04 -0.60
CA PHE A 200 9.31 -5.36 -0.86
C PHE A 200 9.15 -5.59 -2.36
N ARG A 201 9.02 -6.85 -2.75
CA ARG A 201 8.59 -7.25 -4.09
C ARG A 201 7.11 -7.61 -4.04
N SER A 202 6.36 -7.20 -5.05
CA SER A 202 4.95 -7.54 -5.20
C SER A 202 4.73 -8.21 -6.55
N GLU A 203 4.06 -9.36 -6.55
CA GLU A 203 3.61 -10.08 -7.73
C GLU A 203 2.10 -9.94 -7.86
N GLN A 204 1.63 -9.59 -9.05
CA GLN A 204 0.21 -9.36 -9.35
C GLN A 204 -0.16 -9.99 -10.69
N LYS A 205 -1.46 -10.18 -10.93
CA LYS A 205 -1.94 -10.61 -12.24
C LYS A 205 -1.81 -9.47 -13.25
N ASP A 206 -1.67 -9.83 -14.52
CA ASP A 206 -1.75 -8.92 -15.65
C ASP A 206 -3.01 -8.03 -15.56
N GLY A 207 -2.87 -6.73 -15.82
CA GLY A 207 -3.92 -5.73 -15.65
C GLY A 207 -4.05 -5.15 -14.23
N HIS A 208 -3.26 -5.62 -13.27
CA HIS A 208 -3.26 -5.12 -11.89
C HIS A 208 -1.96 -4.41 -11.47
N GLY A 209 -0.98 -4.28 -12.37
CA GLY A 209 0.26 -3.55 -12.09
C GLY A 209 0.03 -2.05 -11.84
N PRO A 210 1.10 -1.29 -11.58
CA PRO A 210 1.03 0.16 -11.40
C PRO A 210 0.29 0.87 -12.54
N PRO A 211 -0.38 2.01 -12.30
CA PRO A 211 -1.21 2.68 -13.33
C PRO A 211 -0.49 3.01 -14.64
N GLU A 212 0.82 3.26 -14.57
CA GLU A 212 1.69 3.49 -15.73
C GLU A 212 2.09 2.22 -16.50
N ARG A 213 1.93 1.03 -15.89
CA ARG A 213 2.42 -0.27 -16.33
C ARG A 213 1.46 -1.40 -15.91
N LEU A 214 0.19 -1.31 -16.30
CA LEU A 214 -0.86 -2.23 -15.85
C LEU A 214 -0.57 -3.72 -16.11
N ASP A 215 0.15 -4.04 -17.18
CA ASP A 215 0.48 -5.42 -17.58
C ASP A 215 1.71 -5.98 -16.83
N GLU A 216 2.34 -5.18 -15.97
CA GLU A 216 3.43 -5.63 -15.13
C GLU A 216 2.94 -6.59 -14.05
N THR A 217 3.58 -7.75 -14.00
CA THR A 217 3.24 -8.81 -13.03
C THR A 217 4.20 -8.88 -11.85
N CYS A 218 5.27 -8.09 -11.85
CA CYS A 218 6.27 -8.05 -10.79
C CYS A 218 6.83 -6.65 -10.62
N THR A 219 6.71 -6.09 -9.41
CA THR A 219 7.12 -4.74 -9.07
C THR A 219 7.97 -4.74 -7.80
N ARG A 220 9.06 -3.98 -7.79
CA ARG A 220 9.83 -3.67 -6.58
C ARG A 220 9.34 -2.34 -6.01
N TRP A 221 8.96 -2.35 -4.74
CA TRP A 221 8.43 -1.19 -4.04
C TRP A 221 9.43 -0.66 -3.02
N ARG A 222 9.45 0.66 -2.89
CA ARG A 222 9.96 1.36 -1.72
C ARG A 222 8.83 2.21 -1.16
N ALA A 223 8.25 1.72 -0.07
CA ALA A 223 7.15 2.36 0.63
C ALA A 223 7.62 3.09 1.88
N VAL A 224 6.89 4.13 2.22
CA VAL A 224 7.04 4.86 3.48
C VAL A 224 5.68 4.90 4.15
N TYR A 225 5.59 4.28 5.32
CA TYR A 225 4.41 4.32 6.15
C TYR A 225 4.59 5.33 7.29
N VAL A 226 3.59 6.18 7.48
CA VAL A 226 3.47 6.97 8.72
C VAL A 226 2.60 6.19 9.69
N LEU A 227 3.13 5.93 10.88
CA LEU A 227 2.48 5.12 11.89
C LEU A 227 2.01 6.00 13.05
N SER A 228 0.78 5.79 13.49
CA SER A 228 0.33 6.28 14.78
C SER A 228 0.82 5.36 15.90
N THR A 229 0.86 5.91 17.11
CA THR A 229 1.33 5.21 18.31
C THR A 229 0.27 5.33 19.40
N ALA A 230 -0.14 4.20 19.97
CA ALA A 230 -1.03 4.14 21.12
C ALA A 230 -0.42 3.16 22.14
N GLY A 231 0.39 3.70 23.06
CA GLY A 231 1.25 2.86 23.91
C GLY A 231 2.29 2.12 23.06
N ASN A 232 2.29 0.79 23.13
CA ASN A 232 3.19 -0.08 22.37
C ASN A 232 2.53 -0.65 21.11
N THR A 233 1.36 -0.15 20.72
CA THR A 233 0.68 -0.58 19.50
C THR A 233 0.88 0.46 18.39
N TYR A 234 1.29 -0.03 17.23
CA TYR A 234 1.46 0.76 16.01
C TYR A 234 0.32 0.50 15.04
N ARG A 235 -0.12 1.54 14.33
CA ARG A 235 -1.10 1.40 13.24
C ARG A 235 -0.69 2.25 12.05
N MET A 236 -1.00 1.79 10.85
CA MET A 236 -0.74 2.52 9.61
C MET A 236 -1.74 3.66 9.47
N LEU A 237 -1.24 4.89 9.51
CA LEU A 237 -2.05 6.08 9.28
C LEU A 237 -2.13 6.42 7.80
N ARG A 238 -1.03 6.30 7.06
CA ARG A 238 -0.97 6.55 5.62
C ARG A 238 0.31 5.97 5.04
N GLY A 239 0.34 5.81 3.73
CA GLY A 239 1.51 5.33 3.02
C GLY A 239 1.74 6.09 1.72
N ASP A 240 3.00 6.20 1.34
CA ASP A 240 3.42 6.68 0.03
C ASP A 240 4.48 5.71 -0.51
N ALA A 241 4.50 5.44 -1.81
CA ALA A 241 5.47 4.52 -2.38
C ALA A 241 6.01 4.97 -3.74
N THR A 242 7.24 4.54 -4.03
CA THR A 242 7.83 4.56 -5.37
C THR A 242 8.06 3.14 -5.84
N ASN A 243 8.03 2.91 -7.14
CA ASN A 243 8.12 1.59 -7.73
C ASN A 243 9.08 1.52 -8.92
N GLU A 244 9.58 0.33 -9.20
CA GLU A 244 10.32 -0.01 -10.41
C GLU A 244 10.01 -1.46 -10.83
N PRO A 245 10.16 -1.82 -12.12
CA PRO A 245 10.02 -3.20 -12.55
C PRO A 245 11.02 -4.13 -11.86
N CYS A 246 10.61 -5.40 -11.75
CA CYS A 246 11.56 -6.49 -11.59
C CYS A 246 12.50 -6.57 -12.81
#